data_AF-A0A8D8G998-F1
#
_entry.id   AF-A0A8D8G998-F1
#
_cell.length_a   1.000
_cell.length_b   1.000
_cell.length_c   1.000
_cell.angle_alpha   90.00
_cell.angle_beta   90.00
_cell.angle_gamma   90.00
#
_symmetry.space_group_name_H-M   'P 1'
#
loop_
_entity.id
_entity.type
_entity.pdbx_description
1 polymer ?
#
loop_
_entity_poly.entity_id
_entity_poly.type
_entity_poly.pdbx_seq_one_letter_code
_entity_poly.pdbx_strand_id
1 'polypeptide(L)'
;GGLEAMGWSPEQEVVVFVDCTLNVVTMNSAYDPINEVSLQEDTFGDREFMSVGWGKKETQFHGSEGKGARTKKKEEPVEVDLGSLDRRVKISWREDGELFVVGFLGPYGRAFKVFSKEGALQFTSEKCCGLE
;
A
#
# COMPACT_ATOMS: atom_id res chain seq x y z
N GLY A 1 11.50 18.10 -12.77
CA GLY A 1 11.39 16.67 -12.42
C GLY A 1 12.50 16.35 -11.45
N GLY A 2 12.20 15.55 -10.44
CA GLY A 2 13.16 15.12 -9.42
C GLY A 2 12.89 13.68 -9.03
N LEU A 3 13.83 13.09 -8.30
CA LEU A 3 13.77 11.72 -7.81
C LEU A 3 13.70 11.77 -6.28
N GLU A 4 12.72 11.07 -5.70
CA GLU A 4 12.53 10.96 -4.25
C GLU A 4 13.32 9.80 -3.66
N ALA A 5 13.36 8.66 -4.36
CA ALA A 5 14.04 7.46 -3.91
C ALA A 5 14.48 6.57 -5.07
N MET A 6 15.51 5.76 -4.83
CA MET A 6 15.88 4.64 -5.68
C MET A 6 16.38 3.46 -4.85
N GLY A 7 16.20 2.24 -5.36
CA GLY A 7 16.68 1.03 -4.70
C GLY A 7 16.84 -0.13 -5.68
N TRP A 8 18.00 -0.79 -5.61
CA TRP A 8 18.28 -2.03 -6.34
C TRP A 8 17.71 -3.24 -5.60
N SER A 9 17.29 -4.25 -6.36
CA SER A 9 17.03 -5.58 -5.83
C SER A 9 18.32 -6.19 -5.25
N PRO A 10 18.23 -7.11 -4.27
CA PRO A 10 19.40 -7.72 -3.63
C PRO A 10 20.39 -8.34 -4.63
N GLU A 11 19.88 -8.94 -5.70
CA GLU A 11 20.63 -9.56 -6.79
C GLU A 11 21.10 -8.58 -7.88
N GLN A 12 20.76 -7.30 -7.78
CA GLN A 12 21.13 -6.22 -8.71
C GLN A 12 20.60 -6.41 -10.16
N GLU A 13 19.49 -7.12 -10.32
CA GLU A 13 18.87 -7.32 -11.64
C GLU A 13 17.78 -6.28 -11.94
N VAL A 14 17.15 -5.73 -10.90
CA VAL A 14 16.05 -4.77 -11.02
C VAL A 14 16.36 -3.53 -10.20
N VAL A 15 16.09 -2.36 -10.77
CA VAL A 15 16.13 -1.07 -10.05
C VAL A 15 14.75 -0.44 -10.04
N VAL A 16 14.39 0.13 -8.89
CA VAL A 16 13.15 0.88 -8.72
C VAL A 16 13.48 2.33 -8.47
N PHE A 17 12.78 3.22 -9.17
CA PHE A 17 12.82 4.66 -9.02
C PHE A 17 11.46 5.17 -8.55
N VAL A 18 11.46 6.20 -7.71
CA VAL A 18 10.24 6.95 -7.38
C VAL A 18 10.48 8.42 -7.62
N ASP A 19 9.67 9.02 -8.49
CA ASP A 19 9.74 10.44 -8.82
C ASP A 19 8.99 11.33 -7.81
N CYS A 20 9.17 12.65 -7.90
CA CYS A 20 8.46 13.63 -7.06
C CYS A 20 6.94 13.68 -7.28
N THR A 21 6.44 13.06 -8.34
CA THR A 21 4.99 12.88 -8.60
C THR A 21 4.46 11.55 -8.04
N LEU A 22 5.30 10.80 -7.31
CA LEU A 22 4.99 9.51 -6.71
C LEU A 22 4.67 8.43 -7.76
N ASN A 23 5.31 8.46 -8.92
CA ASN A 23 5.31 7.34 -9.86
C ASN A 23 6.47 6.41 -9.55
N VAL A 24 6.17 5.11 -9.46
CA VAL A 24 7.14 4.02 -9.33
C VAL A 24 7.50 3.55 -10.72
N VAL A 25 8.77 3.62 -11.08
CA VAL A 25 9.29 3.08 -12.34
C VAL A 25 10.24 1.94 -12.02
N THR A 26 9.95 0.77 -12.55
CA THR A 26 10.77 -0.43 -12.41
C THR A 26 11.53 -0.67 -13.71
N MET A 27 12.84 -0.88 -13.63
CA MET A 27 13.71 -1.12 -14.78
C MET A 27 14.62 -2.33 -14.54
N ASN A 28 15.06 -2.96 -15.63
CA ASN A 28 16.08 -4.00 -15.55
C ASN A 28 17.49 -3.39 -15.33
N SER A 29 18.51 -4.24 -15.20
CA SER A 29 19.91 -3.82 -15.04
C SER A 29 20.50 -3.05 -16.23
N ALA A 30 19.85 -3.11 -17.40
CA ALA A 30 20.18 -2.31 -18.58
C ALA A 30 19.43 -0.97 -18.65
N TYR A 31 18.62 -0.65 -17.62
CA TYR A 31 17.75 0.53 -17.55
C TYR A 31 16.62 0.54 -18.60
N ASP A 32 16.24 -0.62 -19.13
CA ASP A 32 15.01 -0.72 -19.92
C ASP A 32 13.79 -0.72 -18.98
N PRO A 33 12.75 0.08 -19.27
CA PRO A 33 11.55 0.13 -18.46
C PRO A 33 10.80 -1.20 -18.52
N ILE A 34 10.49 -1.75 -17.34
CA ILE A 34 9.67 -2.94 -17.16
C ILE A 34 8.21 -2.52 -16.92
N ASN A 35 7.99 -1.60 -15.98
CA ASN A 35 6.66 -1.15 -15.59
C ASN A 35 6.68 0.24 -14.94
N GLU A 36 5.53 0.90 -14.95
CA GLU A 36 5.32 2.22 -14.36
C GLU A 36 3.94 2.29 -13.70
N VAL A 37 3.89 2.64 -12.41
CA VAL A 37 2.65 2.68 -11.61
C VAL A 37 2.61 3.91 -10.73
N SER A 38 1.47 4.62 -10.70
CA SER A 38 1.28 5.75 -9.80
C SER A 38 0.87 5.29 -8.40
N LEU A 39 1.57 5.78 -7.37
CA LEU A 39 1.20 5.50 -5.97
C LEU A 39 -0.11 6.18 -5.57
N GLN A 40 -0.51 7.24 -6.27
CA GLN A 40 -1.70 8.03 -5.93
C GLN A 40 -3.01 7.38 -6.38
N GLU A 41 -2.97 6.43 -7.31
CA GLU A 41 -4.18 5.73 -7.77
C GLU A 41 -4.72 4.79 -6.68
N ASP A 42 -6.04 4.80 -6.46
CA ASP A 42 -6.73 3.94 -5.47
C ASP A 42 -6.97 2.51 -6.02
N THR A 43 -6.05 2.04 -6.88
CA THR A 43 -6.07 0.70 -7.46
C THR A 43 -5.63 -0.29 -6.39
N PHE A 44 -6.45 -1.32 -6.18
CA PHE A 44 -6.07 -2.47 -5.37
C PHE A 44 -5.27 -3.43 -6.25
N GLY A 45 -4.10 -3.87 -5.76
CA GLY A 45 -3.22 -4.76 -6.51
C GLY A 45 -3.87 -6.11 -6.85
N ASP A 46 -3.20 -6.88 -7.71
CA ASP A 46 -3.72 -8.17 -8.23
C ASP A 46 -4.03 -9.21 -7.13
N ARG A 47 -3.56 -8.99 -5.90
CA ARG A 47 -3.75 -9.89 -4.75
C ARG A 47 -4.55 -9.24 -3.62
N GLU A 48 -5.56 -8.45 -3.93
CA GLU A 48 -6.49 -8.00 -2.89
C GLU A 48 -7.09 -9.22 -2.15
N PHE A 49 -7.02 -9.21 -0.82
CA PHE A 49 -7.73 -10.17 0.01
C PHE A 49 -9.22 -9.96 -0.22
N MET A 50 -9.84 -10.78 -1.08
CA MET A 50 -11.28 -10.96 -1.03
C MET A 50 -11.60 -11.48 0.37
N SER A 51 -12.01 -10.59 1.26
CA SER A 51 -12.68 -10.95 2.49
C SER A 51 -13.99 -11.61 2.08
N VAL A 52 -13.94 -12.91 1.80
CA VAL A 52 -15.12 -13.76 1.68
C VAL A 52 -15.88 -13.54 2.97
N GLY A 53 -17.02 -12.84 2.90
CA GLY A 53 -17.76 -12.26 4.02
C GLY A 53 -18.27 -13.27 5.06
N TRP A 54 -17.36 -13.97 5.73
CA TRP A 54 -17.57 -14.76 6.92
C TRP A 54 -17.85 -13.77 8.05
N GLY A 55 -19.13 -13.40 8.17
CA GLY A 55 -19.59 -12.32 9.03
C GLY A 55 -20.69 -11.45 8.42
N LYS A 56 -21.12 -11.68 7.16
CA LYS A 56 -22.35 -11.08 6.63
C LYS A 56 -23.54 -11.56 7.48
N LYS A 57 -24.43 -10.62 7.81
CA LYS A 57 -25.62 -10.82 8.64
C LYS A 57 -26.61 -11.87 8.09
N GLU A 58 -26.40 -12.34 6.86
CA GLU A 58 -27.17 -13.39 6.20
C GLU A 58 -26.70 -14.82 6.54
N THR A 59 -25.45 -15.03 6.96
CA THR A 59 -24.93 -16.36 7.34
C THR A 59 -24.63 -16.49 8.83
N GLN A 60 -25.00 -15.50 9.63
CA GLN A 60 -24.98 -15.59 11.08
C GLN A 60 -26.15 -16.44 11.56
N PHE A 61 -25.86 -17.67 12.01
CA PHE A 61 -26.81 -18.52 12.70
C PHE A 61 -27.42 -17.72 13.87
N HIS A 62 -28.69 -17.34 13.75
CA HIS A 62 -29.42 -16.65 14.81
C HIS A 62 -29.73 -17.66 15.90
N GLY A 63 -28.80 -17.83 16.84
CA GLY A 63 -29.15 -18.25 18.18
C GLY A 63 -30.07 -17.19 18.76
N SER A 64 -31.36 -17.48 18.80
CA SER A 64 -32.42 -16.60 19.29
C SER A 64 -32.27 -16.40 20.79
N GLU A 65 -31.42 -15.47 21.24
CA GLU A 65 -31.45 -14.84 22.56
C GLU A 65 -30.32 -13.80 22.68
N GLY A 66 -30.63 -12.51 22.56
CA GLY A 66 -29.65 -11.44 22.80
C GLY A 66 -29.82 -10.17 21.96
N LYS A 67 -31.03 -9.58 21.93
CA LYS A 67 -31.23 -8.22 21.42
C LYS A 67 -30.59 -7.22 22.39
N GLY A 68 -29.39 -6.74 22.09
CA GLY A 68 -28.73 -5.66 22.82
C GLY A 68 -27.83 -4.82 21.90
N ALA A 69 -28.40 -3.74 21.38
CA ALA A 69 -27.77 -2.55 20.80
C ALA A 69 -26.26 -2.59 20.51
N ARG A 70 -25.87 -2.96 19.28
CA ARG A 70 -24.53 -2.62 18.76
C ARG A 70 -24.62 -1.21 18.14
N THR A 71 -24.39 -0.21 18.98
CA THR A 71 -24.14 1.17 18.55
C THR A 71 -23.02 1.15 17.52
N LYS A 72 -23.35 1.44 16.26
CA LYS A 72 -22.37 1.76 15.23
C LYS A 72 -21.68 3.05 15.70
N LYS A 73 -20.54 2.93 16.39
CA LYS A 73 -19.61 4.04 16.52
C LYS A 73 -19.20 4.40 15.10
N LYS A 74 -19.76 5.49 14.60
CA LYS A 74 -19.26 6.21 13.43
C LYS A 74 -17.88 6.68 13.87
N GLU A 75 -16.83 6.01 13.39
CA GLU A 75 -15.47 6.47 13.59
C GLU A 75 -15.40 7.84 12.91
N GLU A 76 -15.29 8.89 13.72
CA GLU A 76 -15.08 10.24 13.23
C GLU A 76 -13.68 10.26 12.62
N PRO A 77 -13.49 10.88 11.43
CA PRO A 77 -12.18 10.96 10.83
C PRO A 77 -11.28 11.74 11.79
N VAL A 78 -10.29 11.05 12.36
CA VAL A 78 -9.24 11.71 13.12
C VAL A 78 -8.50 12.60 12.13
N GLU A 79 -8.52 13.92 12.36
CA GLU A 79 -7.72 14.85 11.57
C GLU A 79 -6.25 14.54 11.84
N VAL A 80 -5.61 13.86 10.89
CA VAL A 80 -4.17 13.57 10.94
C VAL A 80 -3.43 14.81 10.48
N ASP A 81 -2.56 15.38 11.34
CA ASP A 81 -1.68 16.48 10.92
C ASP A 81 -0.58 15.95 9.99
N LEU A 82 -0.89 15.92 8.70
CA LEU A 82 0.03 15.51 7.63
C LEU A 82 1.33 16.33 7.61
N GLY A 83 1.33 17.55 8.16
CA GLY A 83 2.50 18.42 8.22
C GLY A 83 3.60 17.91 9.15
N SER A 84 3.21 17.13 10.18
CA SER A 84 4.12 16.54 11.17
C SER A 84 4.73 15.20 10.74
N LEU A 85 4.15 14.55 9.73
CA LEU A 85 4.55 13.20 9.31
C LEU A 85 5.81 13.19 8.40
N ASP A 86 6.57 12.10 8.45
CA ASP A 86 7.72 11.88 7.57
C ASP A 86 7.29 11.78 6.11
N ARG A 87 7.70 12.76 5.30
CA ARG A 87 7.42 12.82 3.85
C ARG A 87 8.33 11.94 3.01
N ARG A 88 9.38 11.33 3.59
CA ARG A 88 10.35 10.55 2.84
C ARG A 88 9.72 9.31 2.21
N VAL A 89 9.95 9.16 0.90
CA VAL A 89 9.70 7.89 0.22
C VAL A 89 10.79 6.90 0.62
N LYS A 90 10.39 5.68 1.01
CA LYS A 90 11.31 4.60 1.37
C LYS A 90 11.00 3.37 0.52
N ILE A 91 12.03 2.83 -0.12
CA ILE A 91 11.98 1.57 -0.87
C ILE A 91 12.67 0.50 -0.03
N SER A 92 12.08 -0.67 0.07
CA SER A 92 12.70 -1.82 0.74
C SER A 92 12.36 -3.11 -0.01
N TRP A 93 13.35 -3.99 -0.14
CA TRP A 93 13.20 -5.26 -0.83
C TRP A 93 13.04 -6.40 0.16
N ARG A 94 12.28 -7.41 -0.23
CA ARG A 94 12.32 -8.71 0.44
C ARG A 94 13.67 -9.36 0.15
N GLU A 95 14.20 -10.13 1.09
CA GLU A 95 15.55 -10.72 0.98
C GLU A 95 15.74 -11.62 -0.24
N ASP A 96 14.66 -12.24 -0.73
CA ASP A 96 14.69 -13.10 -1.92
C ASP A 96 14.54 -12.34 -3.25
N GLY A 97 14.40 -11.00 -3.23
CA GLY A 97 14.31 -10.16 -4.42
C GLY A 97 12.97 -10.19 -5.16
N GLU A 98 12.03 -11.02 -4.74
CA GLU A 98 10.78 -11.25 -5.49
C GLU A 98 9.72 -10.17 -5.27
N LEU A 99 9.81 -9.42 -4.17
CA LEU A 99 8.91 -8.33 -3.82
C LEU A 99 9.67 -7.11 -3.32
N PHE A 100 9.11 -5.93 -3.56
CA PHE A 100 9.54 -4.69 -2.91
C PHE A 100 8.35 -3.91 -2.37
N VAL A 101 8.60 -3.07 -1.38
CA VAL A 101 7.63 -2.15 -0.79
C VAL A 101 8.07 -0.72 -1.00
N VAL A 102 7.10 0.14 -1.32
CA VAL A 102 7.28 1.59 -1.39
C VAL A 102 6.39 2.25 -0.35
N GLY A 103 6.99 2.84 0.67
CA GLY A 103 6.30 3.62 1.69
C GLY A 103 6.34 5.10 1.37
N PHE A 104 5.19 5.76 1.34
CA PHE A 104 5.02 7.16 0.96
C PHE A 104 3.99 7.88 1.86
N LEU A 105 3.91 9.20 1.77
CA LEU A 105 2.85 9.97 2.41
C LEU A 105 1.63 10.02 1.48
N GLY A 106 0.53 9.38 1.88
CA GLY A 106 -0.75 9.41 1.19
C GLY A 106 -1.69 10.51 1.71
N PRO A 107 -2.89 10.63 1.14
CA PRO A 107 -3.86 11.67 1.50
C PRO A 107 -4.43 11.55 2.93
N TYR A 108 -4.35 10.36 3.54
CA TYR A 108 -4.89 10.08 4.87
C TYR A 108 -3.80 9.80 5.92
N GLY A 109 -2.51 9.97 5.56
CA GLY A 109 -1.37 9.62 6.39
C GLY A 109 -0.36 8.75 5.64
N ARG A 110 0.59 8.17 6.37
CA ARG A 110 1.60 7.26 5.81
C ARG A 110 0.93 5.99 5.28
N ALA A 111 1.29 5.62 4.06
CA ALA A 111 0.81 4.42 3.40
C ALA A 111 2.00 3.67 2.77
N PHE A 112 1.77 2.42 2.40
CA PHE A 112 2.72 1.67 1.61
C PHE A 112 2.02 0.79 0.58
N LYS A 113 2.71 0.56 -0.54
CA LYS A 113 2.29 -0.37 -1.59
C LYS A 113 3.38 -1.42 -1.80
N VAL A 114 2.97 -2.66 -2.02
CA VAL A 114 3.86 -3.80 -2.25
C VAL A 114 3.74 -4.22 -3.71
N PHE A 115 4.88 -4.45 -4.35
CA PHE A 115 5.01 -4.76 -5.76
C PHE A 115 5.80 -6.05 -5.96
N SER A 116 5.58 -6.73 -7.09
CA SER A 116 6.48 -7.78 -7.56
C SER A 116 7.76 -7.19 -8.16
N LYS A 117 8.78 -8.01 -8.37
CA LYS A 117 10.02 -7.61 -9.07
C LYS A 117 9.78 -7.04 -10.48
N GLU A 118 8.68 -7.38 -11.14
CA GLU A 118 8.24 -6.80 -12.42
C GLU A 118 7.51 -5.46 -12.27
N GLY A 119 7.41 -4.91 -11.05
CA GLY A 119 6.73 -3.65 -10.77
C GLY A 119 5.20 -3.75 -10.76
N ALA A 120 4.62 -4.95 -10.77
CA ALA A 120 3.17 -5.13 -10.68
C ALA A 120 2.67 -4.97 -9.24
N LEU A 121 1.67 -4.12 -9.01
CA LEU A 121 1.08 -3.86 -7.70
C LEU A 121 0.42 -5.13 -7.14
N GLN A 122 0.86 -5.59 -5.98
CA GLN A 122 0.34 -6.78 -5.31
C GLN A 122 -0.62 -6.41 -4.17
N PHE A 123 -0.22 -5.46 -3.31
CA PHE A 123 -0.98 -5.07 -2.12
C PHE A 123 -0.92 -3.57 -1.88
N THR A 124 -1.99 -3.02 -1.32
CA THR A 124 -2.09 -1.64 -0.86
C THR A 124 -2.41 -1.65 0.63
N SER A 125 -1.67 -0.88 1.43
CA SER A 125 -1.92 -0.78 2.88
C SER A 125 -3.32 -0.21 3.15
N GLU A 126 -3.97 -0.70 4.20
CA GLU A 126 -5.24 -0.14 4.68
C GLU A 126 -5.07 1.33 5.11
N LYS A 127 -6.15 2.11 5.01
CA LYS A 127 -6.19 3.51 5.41
C LYS A 127 -6.23 3.60 6.95
N CYS A 128 -5.07 3.44 7.59
CA CYS A 128 -4.95 3.56 9.04
C CYS A 128 -4.63 5.00 9.44
N CYS A 129 -5.53 5.64 10.18
CA CYS A 129 -5.22 6.90 10.86
C CYS A 129 -4.25 6.61 12.01
N GLY A 130 -3.05 7.21 12.00
CA GLY A 130 -2.10 7.12 13.11
C GLY A 130 -0.98 6.07 13.00
N LEU A 131 -0.61 5.64 11.79
CA LEU A 131 0.68 4.97 11.59
C LEU A 131 1.79 6.04 11.61
N GLU A 132 2.46 6.19 12.77
CA GLU A 132 3.66 7.03 12.94
C GLU A 132 4.93 6.32 12.43
#